data_AF-A0A1E4EMF7-F1
#
_entry.id   AF-A0A1E4EMF7-F1
#
_cell.length_a   1.000
_cell.length_b   1.000
_cell.length_c   1.000
_cell.angle_alpha   90.00
_cell.angle_beta   90.00
_cell.angle_gamma   90.00
#
_symmetry.space_group_name_H-M   'P 1'
#
loop_
_entity.id
_entity.type
_entity.pdbx_description
1 polymer ?
#
loop_
_entity_poly.entity_id
_entity_poly.type
_entity_poly.pdbx_seq_one_letter_code
_entity_poly.pdbx_strand_id
1 'polypeptide(L)'
;MSRALIRQMGQIRAALLAGDAPMALDAIDALARTAARKGIDAPTREALEPGLADLRALAEASLRGAQQAAEQVRAIVQAARSLQTYDSLGRRTVSETRANAPQRF
;
A
#
# COMPACT_ATOMS: atom_id res chain seq x y z
N MET A 1 23.95 -1.61 -18.92
CA MET A 1 23.42 -2.18 -17.65
C MET A 1 22.31 -1.32 -17.06
N SER A 2 22.54 -0.02 -16.90
CA SER A 2 21.60 0.93 -16.28
C SER A 2 20.16 0.81 -16.78
N ARG A 3 19.91 0.74 -18.10
CA ARG A 3 18.56 0.72 -18.66
C ARG A 3 17.64 -0.42 -18.18
N ALA A 4 18.17 -1.63 -18.00
CA ALA A 4 17.35 -2.78 -17.58
C ALA A 4 16.96 -2.66 -16.09
N LEU A 5 17.91 -2.25 -15.26
CA LEU A 5 17.70 -2.04 -13.82
C LEU A 5 16.77 -0.85 -13.58
N ILE A 6 16.96 0.25 -14.32
CA ILE A 6 16.06 1.42 -14.29
C ILE A 6 14.62 1.02 -14.68
N ARG A 7 14.46 0.19 -15.71
CA ARG A 7 13.13 -0.32 -16.10
C ARG A 7 12.51 -1.16 -14.98
N GLN A 8 13.28 -2.05 -14.36
CA GLN A 8 12.81 -2.87 -13.24
C GLN A 8 12.41 -2.00 -12.04
N MET A 9 13.18 -0.97 -11.69
CA MET A 9 12.81 -0.01 -10.65
C MET A 9 11.51 0.74 -10.99
N GLY A 10 11.31 1.10 -12.25
CA GLY A 10 10.06 1.69 -12.73
C GLY A 10 8.86 0.75 -12.58
N GLN A 11 9.05 -0.55 -12.84
CA GLN A 11 8.01 -1.56 -12.65
C GLN A 11 7.65 -1.75 -11.17
N ILE A 12 8.64 -1.80 -10.29
CA ILE A 12 8.42 -1.88 -8.83
C ILE A 12 7.64 -0.64 -8.37
N ARG A 13 8.04 0.56 -8.80
CA ARG A 13 7.33 1.80 -8.45
C ARG A 13 5.88 1.79 -8.90
N ALA A 14 5.63 1.37 -10.15
CA ALA A 14 4.27 1.30 -10.69
C ALA A 14 3.39 0.31 -9.91
N ALA A 15 3.92 -0.87 -9.57
CA ALA A 15 3.22 -1.87 -8.77
C ALA A 15 2.88 -1.34 -7.35
N LEU A 16 3.84 -0.69 -6.69
CA LEU A 16 3.63 -0.07 -5.37
C LEU A 16 2.55 1.02 -5.40
N LEU A 17 2.54 1.87 -6.44
CA LEU A 17 1.50 2.90 -6.61
C LEU A 17 0.12 2.30 -6.91
N ALA A 18 0.07 1.18 -7.62
CA ALA A 18 -1.17 0.45 -7.90
C ALA A 18 -1.70 -0.33 -6.68
N GLY A 19 -0.91 -0.47 -5.61
CA GLY A 19 -1.25 -1.31 -4.46
C GLY A 19 -1.15 -2.82 -4.74
N ASP A 20 -0.49 -3.21 -5.84
CA ASP A 20 -0.30 -4.61 -6.23
C ASP A 20 0.96 -5.17 -5.57
N ALA A 21 0.80 -5.65 -4.34
CA ALA A 21 1.90 -6.21 -3.56
C ALA A 21 2.54 -7.47 -4.19
N PRO A 22 1.78 -8.44 -4.74
CA PRO A 22 2.36 -9.57 -5.46
C PRO A 22 3.24 -9.14 -6.64
N MET A 23 2.73 -8.27 -7.51
CA MET A 23 3.49 -7.81 -8.68
C MET A 23 4.74 -7.02 -8.27
N ALA A 24 4.66 -6.22 -7.19
CA ALA A 24 5.81 -5.50 -6.66
C ALA A 24 6.90 -6.47 -6.17
N LEU A 25 6.51 -7.53 -5.46
CA LEU A 25 7.43 -8.54 -4.94
C LEU A 25 8.13 -9.30 -6.08
N ASP A 26 7.38 -9.74 -7.09
CA ASP A 26 7.94 -10.43 -8.26
C ASP A 26 8.98 -9.57 -9.00
N ALA A 27 8.71 -8.27 -9.11
CA ALA A 27 9.61 -7.31 -9.75
C ALA A 27 10.89 -7.07 -8.90
N ILE A 28 10.76 -7.01 -7.57
CA ILE A 28 11.90 -6.94 -6.64
C ILE A 28 12.77 -8.20 -6.75
N ASP A 29 12.16 -9.38 -6.77
CA ASP A 29 12.88 -10.64 -6.92
C ASP A 29 13.60 -10.73 -8.27
N ALA A 30 12.97 -10.25 -9.35
CA ALA A 30 13.61 -10.16 -10.65
C ALA A 30 14.83 -9.22 -10.64
N LEU A 31 14.74 -8.08 -9.95
CA LEU A 31 15.84 -7.15 -9.75
C LEU A 31 16.99 -7.83 -8.97
N ALA A 32 16.69 -8.46 -7.84
CA ALA A 32 17.66 -9.15 -6.99
C ALA A 32 18.37 -10.30 -7.76
N ARG A 33 17.62 -11.11 -8.50
CA ARG A 33 18.19 -12.17 -9.37
C ARG A 33 19.08 -11.60 -10.48
N THR A 34 18.77 -10.41 -10.99
CA THR A 34 19.56 -9.77 -12.04
C THR A 34 20.87 -9.23 -11.47
N ALA A 35 20.80 -8.59 -10.30
CA ALA A 35 21.95 -8.11 -9.54
C ALA A 35 22.90 -9.25 -9.15
N ALA A 36 22.36 -10.34 -8.58
CA ALA A 36 23.15 -11.47 -8.12
C ALA A 36 23.90 -12.18 -9.27
N ARG A 37 23.25 -12.33 -10.43
CA ARG A 37 23.85 -13.03 -11.58
C ARG A 37 24.95 -12.24 -12.27
N LYS A 38 24.83 -10.91 -12.32
CA LYS A 38 25.73 -10.07 -13.12
C LYS A 38 26.75 -9.30 -12.29
N GLY A 39 26.57 -9.26 -10.96
CA GLY A 39 27.29 -8.34 -10.10
C GLY A 39 26.82 -6.90 -10.29
N ILE A 40 27.05 -6.09 -9.27
CA ILE A 40 26.87 -4.63 -9.33
C ILE A 40 28.23 -4.01 -8.99
N ASP A 41 28.79 -3.25 -9.93
CA ASP A 41 29.98 -2.45 -9.71
C ASP A 41 29.66 -1.20 -8.88
N ALA A 42 30.68 -0.63 -8.23
CA ALA A 42 30.54 0.55 -7.36
C ALA A 42 29.77 1.72 -8.01
N PRO A 43 30.07 2.15 -9.25
CA PRO A 43 29.35 3.28 -9.85
C PRO A 43 27.88 2.96 -10.16
N THR A 44 27.55 1.72 -10.55
CA THR A 44 26.14 1.34 -10.73
C THR A 44 25.41 1.27 -9.41
N ARG A 45 26.07 0.82 -8.33
CA ARG A 45 25.49 0.83 -6.98
C ARG A 45 25.13 2.25 -6.56
N GLU A 46 26.07 3.18 -6.66
CA GLU A 46 25.84 4.60 -6.33
C GLU A 46 24.69 5.21 -7.15
N ALA A 47 24.55 4.82 -8.42
CA ALA A 47 23.45 5.29 -9.26
C ALA A 47 22.07 4.69 -8.88
N LEU A 48 22.04 3.50 -8.26
CA LEU A 48 20.81 2.81 -7.86
C LEU A 48 20.35 3.20 -6.46
N GLU A 49 21.29 3.52 -5.57
CA GLU A 49 21.04 3.81 -4.14
C GLU A 49 19.87 4.78 -3.92
N PRO A 50 19.81 5.95 -4.61
CA PRO A 50 18.73 6.92 -4.38
C PRO A 50 17.36 6.37 -4.75
N GLY A 51 17.27 5.69 -5.90
CA GLY A 51 15.98 5.14 -6.33
C GLY A 51 15.53 3.94 -5.49
N LEU A 52 16.45 3.16 -4.92
CA LEU A 52 16.10 2.13 -3.95
C LEU A 52 15.60 2.73 -2.63
N ALA A 53 16.20 3.83 -2.17
CA ALA A 53 15.72 4.58 -1.03
C ALA A 53 14.30 5.13 -1.26
N ASP A 54 14.02 5.67 -2.46
CA ASP A 54 12.69 6.13 -2.85
C ASP A 54 11.66 5.00 -2.86
N LEU A 55 12.00 3.84 -3.40
CA LEU A 55 11.12 2.67 -3.41
C LEU A 55 10.80 2.19 -2.00
N ARG A 56 11.80 2.20 -1.10
CA ARG A 56 11.60 1.86 0.31
C ARG A 56 10.65 2.85 0.99
N ALA A 57 10.89 4.16 0.81
CA ALA A 57 10.02 5.19 1.38
C ALA A 57 8.57 5.06 0.89
N LEU A 58 8.39 4.75 -0.40
CA LEU A 58 7.07 4.51 -1.00
C LEU A 58 6.39 3.27 -0.41
N ALA A 59 7.12 2.16 -0.27
CA ALA A 59 6.58 0.94 0.33
C ALA A 59 6.17 1.14 1.79
N GLU A 60 6.99 1.85 2.58
CA GLU A 60 6.67 2.20 3.97
C GLU A 60 5.43 3.12 4.07
N ALA A 61 5.30 4.09 3.16
CA ALA A 61 4.11 4.94 3.10
C ALA A 61 2.86 4.14 2.74
N SER A 62 2.96 3.24 1.76
CA SER A 62 1.87 2.34 1.35
C SER A 62 1.42 1.44 2.50
N LEU A 63 2.37 0.86 3.26
CA LEU A 63 2.08 0.05 4.44
C LEU A 63 1.31 0.86 5.50
N ARG A 64 1.77 2.07 5.83
CA ARG A 64 1.08 2.94 6.80
C ARG A 64 -0.34 3.26 6.35
N GLY A 65 -0.53 3.59 5.07
CA GLY A 65 -1.86 3.84 4.51
C GLY A 65 -2.79 2.62 4.58
N ALA A 66 -2.28 1.44 4.24
CA ALA A 66 -3.05 0.19 4.33
C ALA A 66 -3.45 -0.16 5.77
N GLN A 67 -2.56 0.07 6.74
CA GLN A 67 -2.85 -0.13 8.17
C GLN A 67 -3.95 0.82 8.66
N GLN A 68 -3.84 2.11 8.34
CA GLN A 68 -4.87 3.10 8.69
C GLN A 68 -6.23 2.77 8.07
N ALA A 69 -6.26 2.34 6.80
CA ALA A 69 -7.49 1.92 6.15
C ALA A 69 -8.10 0.68 6.84
N ALA A 70 -7.30 -0.31 7.20
CA ALA A 70 -7.77 -1.49 7.92
C ALA A 70 -8.35 -1.14 9.29
N GLU A 71 -7.74 -0.20 10.01
CA GLU A 71 -8.26 0.33 11.28
C GLU A 71 -9.61 1.03 11.09
N GLN A 72 -9.74 1.88 10.07
CA GLN A 72 -11.01 2.54 9.75
C GLN A 72 -12.12 1.53 9.43
N VAL A 73 -11.83 0.49 8.64
CA VAL A 73 -12.79 -0.58 8.35
C VAL A 73 -13.21 -1.31 9.62
N ARG A 74 -12.26 -1.64 10.51
CA ARG A 74 -12.58 -2.27 11.80
C ARG A 74 -13.48 -1.37 12.65
N ALA A 75 -13.21 -0.07 12.71
CA ALA A 75 -14.03 0.89 13.44
C ALA A 75 -15.46 0.96 12.87
N ILE A 76 -15.62 1.00 11.55
CA ILE A 76 -16.93 0.98 10.88
C ILE A 76 -17.69 -0.31 11.21
N VAL A 77 -17.02 -1.47 11.15
CA VAL A 77 -17.65 -2.76 11.48
C VAL A 77 -18.08 -2.81 12.94
N GLN A 78 -17.27 -2.29 13.87
CA GLN A 78 -17.67 -2.23 15.28
C GLN A 78 -18.84 -1.27 15.51
N ALA A 79 -18.83 -0.08 14.89
CA ALA A 79 -19.93 0.87 14.98
C ALA A 79 -21.24 0.29 14.41
N ALA A 80 -21.18 -0.44 13.30
CA ALA A 80 -22.33 -1.12 12.71
C ALA A 80 -22.89 -2.21 13.64
N ARG A 81 -22.02 -2.95 14.35
CA ARG A 81 -22.43 -3.94 15.36
C ARG A 81 -23.03 -3.29 16.60
N SER A 82 -22.50 -2.14 17.05
CA SER A 82 -23.14 -1.39 18.15
C SER A 82 -24.46 -0.76 17.74
N LEU A 83 -24.66 -0.43 16.46
CA LEU A 83 -25.96 0.01 15.95
C LEU A 83 -27.01 -1.12 15.90
N GLN A 84 -26.58 -2.38 16.00
CA GLN A 84 -27.45 -3.56 16.07
C GLN A 84 -27.93 -3.88 17.50
N THR A 85 -27.63 -3.07 18.51
CA THR A 85 -28.28 -3.25 19.82
C THR A 85 -29.76 -2.89 19.73
N TYR A 86 -30.58 -3.94 19.85
CA TYR A 86 -32.02 -3.89 20.05
C TYR A 86 -32.42 -2.82 21.07
N ASP A 87 -33.51 -2.11 20.77
CA ASP A 87 -34.34 -1.46 21.81
C ASP A 87 -34.69 -2.51 22.87
N SER A 88 -34.75 -2.09 24.14
CA SER A 88 -35.36 -2.80 25.29
C SER A 88 -36.64 -3.61 25.00
N LEU A 89 -37.34 -3.35 23.89
CA LEU A 89 -38.55 -4.03 23.42
C LEU A 89 -38.34 -5.05 22.28
N GLY A 90 -37.11 -5.38 21.89
CA GLY A 90 -36.84 -6.41 20.87
C GLY A 90 -37.19 -6.01 19.42
N ARG A 91 -37.44 -4.72 19.16
CA ARG A 91 -37.71 -4.22 17.80
C ARG A 91 -36.45 -3.63 17.17
N ARG A 92 -36.22 -3.99 15.90
CA ARG A 92 -35.09 -3.51 15.09
C ARG A 92 -35.38 -2.10 14.59
N THR A 93 -34.81 -1.09 15.24
CA THR A 93 -34.77 0.29 14.72
C THR A 93 -33.46 0.52 13.98
N VAL A 94 -33.51 0.53 12.64
CA VAL A 94 -32.38 0.96 11.82
C VAL A 94 -32.37 2.48 11.82
N SER A 95 -31.49 3.09 12.59
CA SER A 95 -31.23 4.53 12.47
C SER A 95 -30.29 4.77 11.29
N GLU A 96 -30.84 5.27 10.19
CA GLU A 96 -30.05 5.71 9.04
C GLU A 96 -29.07 6.80 9.48
N THR A 97 -27.78 6.48 9.50
CA THR A 97 -26.74 7.48 9.71
C THR A 97 -26.48 8.15 8.36
N ARG A 98 -27.02 9.36 8.17
CA ARG A 98 -26.56 10.24 7.08
C ARG A 98 -25.13 10.67 7.39
N ALA A 99 -24.16 10.01 6.77
CA ALA A 99 -22.78 10.47 6.79
C ALA A 99 -22.74 11.86 6.13
N ASN A 100 -22.37 12.89 6.90
CA ASN A 100 -22.05 14.20 6.34
C ASN A 100 -20.81 14.01 5.44
N ALA A 101 -21.03 14.00 4.14
CA ALA A 101 -19.95 14.06 3.16
C ALA A 101 -19.11 15.32 3.43
N PRO A 102 -17.77 15.25 3.43
CA PRO A 102 -16.95 16.42 3.63
C PRO A 102 -17.18 17.41 2.48
N GLN A 103 -17.74 18.57 2.81
CA GLN A 103 -17.90 19.69 1.89
C GLN A 103 -16.51 20.21 1.55
N ARG A 104 -16.12 20.09 0.29
CA ARG A 104 -14.88 20.68 -0.23
C ARG A 104 -15.04 22.21 -0.24
N PHE A 105 -14.11 22.91 0.40
CA PHE A 105 -13.79 24.30 0.09
C PHE A 105 -12.69 24.33 -0.96
#